data_AF-A0A9D1FEY6-F1
#
_entry.id   AF-A0A9D1FEY6-F1
#
_cell.length_a   1.000
_cell.length_b   1.000
_cell.length_c   1.000
_cell.angle_alpha   90.00
_cell.angle_beta   90.00
_cell.angle_gamma   90.00
#
_symmetry.space_group_name_H-M   'P 1'
#
loop_
_entity.id
_entity.type
_entity.pdbx_description
1 polymer ?
#
loop_
_entity_poly.entity_id
_entity_poly.type
_entity_poly.pdbx_seq_one_letter_code
_entity_poly.pdbx_strand_id
1 'polypeptide(L)'
;MDIMNIVYAILVLGVLGAVFGGLLAFAAKIFFVEEDERISQVRECLAGANCGGCGFAGCDAYAAAVVAGEAPPNKCGPGGKKTAEAVAAIMGLDAVAEVKYVAYVPCSGSCDTAKLFFEYEGPKDCVAAMRFGNKGPKACQSSCIGFGNCVRACQFGAMHIENGVAVVDREKCTACMACASACPKQIIQKVPYEQRVLVGCRSNDKGAQTRKLCDAG
;
A
#
# COMPACT_ATOMS: atom_id res chain seq x y z
N MET A 1 -16.93 -38.32 -46.76
CA MET A 1 -16.29 -37.07 -46.31
C MET A 1 -15.49 -36.58 -47.48
N ASP A 2 -16.03 -35.62 -48.24
CA ASP A 2 -15.43 -35.23 -49.51
C ASP A 2 -14.11 -34.50 -49.27
N ILE A 3 -13.04 -35.00 -49.89
CA ILE A 3 -11.69 -34.39 -49.86
C ILE A 3 -11.76 -32.89 -50.21
N MET A 4 -12.68 -32.52 -51.09
CA MET A 4 -12.94 -31.13 -51.48
C MET A 4 -13.39 -30.24 -50.31
N ASN A 5 -14.23 -30.76 -49.40
CA ASN A 5 -14.67 -30.01 -48.22
C ASN A 5 -13.55 -29.80 -47.20
N ILE A 6 -12.64 -30.76 -47.09
CA ILE A 6 -11.44 -30.64 -46.24
C ILE A 6 -10.52 -29.54 -46.81
N VAL A 7 -10.34 -29.50 -48.12
CA VAL A 7 -9.55 -28.46 -48.80
C VAL A 7 -10.17 -27.08 -48.60
N TYR A 8 -11.48 -26.92 -48.77
CA TYR A 8 -12.16 -25.65 -48.52
C TYR A 8 -12.03 -25.17 -47.06
N ALA A 9 -12.16 -26.08 -46.09
CA ALA A 9 -12.01 -25.74 -44.68
C ALA A 9 -10.61 -25.19 -44.36
N ILE A 10 -9.56 -25.85 -44.88
CA ILE A 10 -8.17 -25.40 -44.71
C ILE A 10 -7.95 -24.03 -45.36
N LEU A 11 -8.50 -23.82 -46.57
CA LEU A 11 -8.33 -22.58 -47.32
C LEU A 11 -9.02 -21.40 -46.62
N VAL A 12 -10.25 -21.59 -46.16
CA VAL A 12 -11.00 -20.56 -45.42
C VAL A 12 -10.29 -20.20 -44.11
N LEU A 13 -9.86 -21.20 -43.32
CA LEU A 13 -9.11 -20.95 -42.08
C LEU A 13 -7.77 -20.26 -42.32
N GLY A 14 -7.05 -20.64 -43.37
CA GLY A 14 -5.78 -20.02 -43.74
C GLY A 14 -5.92 -18.56 -44.14
N VAL A 15 -6.93 -18.24 -44.96
CA VAL A 15 -7.22 -16.86 -45.38
C VAL A 15 -7.66 -16.01 -44.19
N LEU A 16 -8.58 -16.52 -43.35
CA LEU A 16 -9.01 -15.81 -42.14
C LEU A 16 -7.81 -15.52 -41.23
N GLY A 17 -6.94 -16.51 -41.01
CA GLY A 17 -5.75 -16.38 -40.19
C GLY A 17 -4.76 -15.34 -40.74
N ALA A 18 -4.54 -15.32 -42.05
CA ALA A 18 -3.68 -14.32 -42.70
C ALA A 18 -4.26 -12.91 -42.57
N VAL A 19 -5.58 -12.75 -42.74
CA VAL A 19 -6.26 -11.45 -42.62
C VAL A 19 -6.18 -10.94 -41.17
N PHE A 20 -6.57 -11.75 -40.19
CA PHE A 20 -6.51 -11.35 -38.79
C PHE A 20 -5.08 -11.13 -38.29
N GLY A 21 -4.14 -11.99 -38.69
CA GLY A 21 -2.72 -11.83 -38.37
C GLY A 21 -2.12 -10.56 -38.96
N GLY A 22 -2.43 -10.24 -40.22
CA GLY A 22 -2.01 -8.99 -40.86
C GLY A 22 -2.60 -7.75 -40.18
N LEU A 23 -3.88 -7.81 -39.80
CA LEU A 23 -4.56 -6.72 -39.12
C LEU A 23 -3.97 -6.48 -37.71
N LEU A 24 -3.66 -7.55 -36.97
CA LEU A 24 -2.99 -7.46 -35.68
C LEU A 24 -1.55 -6.94 -35.81
N ALA A 25 -0.79 -7.39 -36.81
CA ALA A 25 0.57 -6.89 -37.06
C ALA A 25 0.58 -5.40 -37.42
N PHE A 26 -0.40 -4.96 -38.22
CA PHE A 26 -0.58 -3.54 -38.54
C PHE A 26 -0.94 -2.71 -37.30
N ALA A 27 -1.89 -3.20 -36.49
CA ALA A 27 -2.27 -2.56 -35.23
C ALA A 27 -1.08 -2.48 -34.26
N ALA A 28 -0.29 -3.54 -34.12
CA ALA A 28 0.88 -3.56 -33.25
C ALA A 28 1.94 -2.52 -33.67
N LYS A 29 2.09 -2.28 -34.97
CA LYS A 29 3.06 -1.30 -35.48
C LYS A 29 2.59 0.14 -35.31
N ILE A 30 1.31 0.43 -35.50
CA ILE A 30 0.77 1.80 -35.39
C ILE A 30 0.64 2.25 -33.92
N PHE A 31 0.39 1.31 -33.00
CA PHE A 31 0.27 1.59 -31.57
C PHE A 31 1.55 1.28 -30.77
N PHE A 32 2.68 1.09 -31.45
CA PHE A 32 3.96 0.90 -30.77
C PHE A 32 4.36 2.20 -30.07
N VAL A 33 4.36 2.18 -28.73
CA VAL A 33 4.86 3.27 -27.90
C VAL A 33 6.29 2.92 -27.52
N GLU A 34 7.25 3.78 -27.87
CA GLU A 34 8.63 3.63 -27.40
C GLU A 34 8.66 3.83 -25.88
N GLU A 35 8.79 2.73 -25.14
CA GLU A 35 9.05 2.77 -23.71
C GLU A 35 10.53 3.10 -23.50
N ASP A 36 10.80 4.17 -22.74
CA ASP A 36 12.15 4.53 -22.33
C ASP A 36 12.77 3.35 -21.56
N GLU A 37 13.91 2.85 -22.03
CA GLU A 37 14.63 1.71 -21.41
C GLU A 37 14.96 1.95 -19.93
N ARG A 38 14.99 3.20 -19.48
CA ARG A 38 15.19 3.52 -18.06
C ARG A 38 14.00 3.10 -17.20
N ILE A 39 12.78 3.02 -17.74
CA ILE A 39 11.59 2.60 -16.98
C ILE A 39 11.71 1.14 -16.56
N SER A 40 12.15 0.27 -17.46
CA SER A 40 12.37 -1.15 -17.15
C SER A 40 13.51 -1.32 -16.14
N GLN A 41 14.63 -0.60 -16.32
CA GLN A 41 15.76 -0.63 -15.38
C GLN A 41 15.36 -0.16 -13.97
N VAL A 42 14.62 0.95 -13.88
CA VAL A 42 14.11 1.45 -12.59
C VAL A 42 13.16 0.44 -11.98
N ARG A 43 12.22 -0.13 -12.76
CA ARG A 43 11.26 -1.13 -12.29
C ARG A 43 11.93 -2.35 -11.68
N GLU A 44 12.98 -2.86 -12.30
CA GLU A 44 13.74 -4.03 -11.81
C GLU A 44 14.45 -3.75 -10.48
N CYS A 45 14.85 -2.50 -10.23
CA CYS A 45 15.44 -2.09 -8.97
C CYS A 45 14.41 -1.95 -7.82
N LEU A 46 13.12 -1.83 -8.14
CA LEU A 46 12.05 -1.71 -7.14
C LEU A 46 11.77 -3.05 -6.47
N ALA A 47 11.22 -3.00 -5.27
CA ALA A 47 10.82 -4.21 -4.53
C ALA A 47 9.69 -5.03 -5.19
N GLY A 48 9.10 -4.59 -6.30
CA GLY A 48 8.05 -5.31 -7.03
C GLY A 48 6.72 -5.52 -6.29
N ALA A 49 6.56 -4.99 -5.08
CA ALA A 49 5.43 -5.30 -4.20
C ALA A 49 4.09 -4.66 -4.59
N ASN A 50 4.07 -3.71 -5.54
CA ASN A 50 2.87 -2.98 -5.99
C ASN A 50 1.96 -2.47 -4.84
N CYS A 51 2.57 -2.08 -3.72
CA CYS A 51 1.85 -1.80 -2.48
C CYS A 51 1.20 -0.40 -2.41
N GLY A 52 1.46 0.48 -3.38
CA GLY A 52 0.93 1.85 -3.40
C GLY A 52 1.49 2.81 -2.34
N GLY A 53 2.42 2.36 -1.47
CA GLY A 53 2.98 3.19 -0.40
C GLY A 53 3.76 4.43 -0.86
N CYS A 54 4.15 4.49 -2.14
CA CYS A 54 4.79 5.65 -2.77
C CYS A 54 3.79 6.69 -3.31
N GLY A 55 2.47 6.41 -3.32
CA GLY A 55 1.42 7.28 -3.85
C GLY A 55 1.06 7.02 -5.33
N PHE A 56 1.67 6.01 -5.96
CA PHE A 56 1.40 5.62 -7.35
C PHE A 56 0.63 4.30 -7.42
N ALA A 57 -0.09 4.07 -8.52
CA ALA A 57 -0.94 2.89 -8.72
C ALA A 57 -0.17 1.56 -8.72
N GLY A 58 1.13 1.58 -9.00
CA GLY A 58 1.99 0.39 -9.03
C GLY A 58 3.47 0.73 -9.22
N CYS A 59 4.30 -0.30 -9.27
CA CYS A 59 5.74 -0.18 -9.50
C CYS A 59 6.06 0.40 -10.89
N ASP A 60 5.29 0.05 -11.92
CA ASP A 60 5.41 0.63 -13.29
C ASP A 60 5.15 2.13 -13.28
N ALA A 61 4.02 2.53 -12.67
CA ALA A 61 3.61 3.93 -12.60
C ALA A 61 4.64 4.78 -11.83
N TYR A 62 5.21 4.22 -10.75
CA TYR A 62 6.29 4.90 -10.04
C TYR A 62 7.57 4.98 -10.87
N ALA A 63 7.98 3.90 -11.54
CA ALA A 63 9.16 3.89 -12.39
C ALA A 63 9.05 4.92 -13.54
N ALA A 64 7.90 4.95 -14.23
CA ALA A 64 7.62 5.93 -15.27
C ALA A 64 7.66 7.37 -14.73
N ALA A 65 7.05 7.62 -13.56
CA ALA A 65 7.06 8.95 -12.93
C ALA A 65 8.46 9.40 -12.49
N VAL A 66 9.33 8.48 -12.07
CA VAL A 66 10.73 8.80 -11.75
C VAL A 66 11.51 9.16 -13.01
N VAL A 67 11.34 8.40 -14.10
CA VAL A 67 11.99 8.68 -15.39
C VAL A 67 11.50 9.98 -16.01
N ALA A 68 10.22 10.30 -15.85
CA ALA A 68 9.61 11.57 -16.26
C ALA A 68 10.03 12.77 -15.38
N GLY A 69 10.71 12.54 -14.24
CA GLY A 69 11.11 13.59 -13.30
C GLY A 69 9.99 14.10 -12.39
N GLU A 70 8.82 13.46 -12.38
CA GLU A 70 7.66 13.82 -11.56
C GLU A 70 7.76 13.28 -10.12
N ALA A 71 8.64 12.31 -9.88
CA ALA A 71 8.83 11.69 -8.58
C ALA A 71 10.31 11.58 -8.18
N PRO A 72 10.66 11.84 -6.90
CA PRO A 72 12.01 11.60 -6.42
C PRO A 72 12.30 10.09 -6.31
N PRO A 73 13.57 9.66 -6.47
CA PRO A 73 13.96 8.24 -6.56
C PRO A 73 13.83 7.46 -5.24
N ASN A 74 13.59 8.13 -4.12
CA ASN A 74 13.62 7.58 -2.76
C ASN A 74 12.24 7.22 -2.16
N LYS A 75 11.16 7.15 -2.96
CA LYS A 75 9.82 6.85 -2.43
C LYS A 75 9.52 5.36 -2.24
N CYS A 76 10.36 4.45 -2.74
CA CYS A 76 10.18 3.02 -2.58
C CYS A 76 10.53 2.56 -1.15
N GLY A 77 9.59 2.69 -0.21
CA GLY A 77 9.77 2.24 1.18
C GLY A 77 10.24 0.79 1.31
N PRO A 78 9.59 -0.19 0.63
CA PRO A 78 10.00 -1.60 0.70
C PRO A 78 11.42 -1.89 0.20
N GLY A 79 11.89 -1.17 -0.82
CA GLY A 79 13.24 -1.33 -1.36
C GLY A 79 14.31 -0.61 -0.53
N GLY A 80 13.91 0.44 0.18
CA GLY A 80 14.78 1.23 1.05
C GLY A 80 16.00 1.79 0.32
N LYS A 81 17.09 1.92 1.07
CA LYS A 81 18.33 2.58 0.63
C LYS A 81 18.91 2.02 -0.66
N LYS A 82 18.99 0.68 -0.76
CA LYS A 82 19.57 0.00 -1.91
C LYS A 82 18.83 0.34 -3.21
N THR A 83 17.50 0.36 -3.16
CA THR A 83 16.68 0.74 -4.30
C THR A 83 16.81 2.23 -4.61
N ALA A 84 16.84 3.11 -3.60
CA ALA A 84 16.99 4.54 -3.82
C ALA A 84 18.32 4.89 -4.50
N GLU A 85 19.43 4.27 -4.07
CA GLU A 85 20.76 4.45 -4.66
C GLU A 85 20.83 3.91 -6.10
N ALA A 86 20.29 2.71 -6.35
CA ALA A 86 20.26 2.12 -7.69
C ALA A 86 19.44 2.97 -8.67
N VAL A 87 18.26 3.45 -8.26
CA VAL A 87 17.41 4.31 -9.08
C VAL A 87 18.05 5.68 -9.31
N ALA A 88 18.72 6.26 -8.31
CA ALA A 88 19.46 7.51 -8.46
C ALA A 88 20.63 7.38 -9.45
N ALA A 89 21.35 6.25 -9.42
CA ALA A 89 22.43 5.95 -10.36
C ALA A 89 21.93 5.84 -11.81
N ILE A 90 20.78 5.19 -12.03
CA ILE A 90 20.14 5.09 -13.37
C ILE A 90 19.71 6.48 -13.86
N MET A 91 19.19 7.32 -12.96
CA MET A 91 18.71 8.66 -13.29
C MET A 91 19.81 9.73 -13.37
N GLY A 92 21.06 9.40 -13.01
CA GLY A 92 22.17 10.36 -12.95
C GLY A 92 21.97 11.47 -11.92
N LEU A 93 21.21 11.21 -10.85
CA LEU A 93 20.93 12.17 -9.78
C LEU A 93 21.86 11.92 -8.58
N ASP A 94 22.38 13.00 -7.98
CA ASP A 94 23.13 12.91 -6.74
C ASP A 94 22.27 12.36 -5.60
N ALA A 95 22.88 11.53 -4.74
CA ALA A 95 22.19 10.80 -3.67
C ALA A 95 21.43 11.75 -2.74
N VAL A 96 20.11 11.78 -2.88
CA VAL A 96 19.23 12.59 -2.03
C VAL A 96 19.22 11.98 -0.62
N ALA A 97 19.42 12.83 0.40
CA ALA A 97 19.39 12.44 1.80
C ALA A 97 18.14 11.61 2.13
N GLU A 98 18.36 10.35 2.53
CA GLU A 98 17.30 9.38 2.74
C GLU A 98 16.80 9.46 4.18
N VAL A 99 15.55 9.92 4.37
CA VAL A 99 14.86 9.82 5.65
C VAL A 99 14.17 8.46 5.68
N LYS A 100 14.63 7.55 6.55
CA LYS A 100 13.92 6.28 6.81
C LYS A 100 12.56 6.62 7.43
N TYR A 101 11.48 6.09 6.86
CA TYR A 101 10.14 6.25 7.41
C TYR A 101 9.65 4.94 8.03
N VAL A 102 8.70 5.05 8.94
CA VAL A 102 8.00 3.92 9.56
C VAL A 102 6.50 4.22 9.69
N ALA A 103 5.69 3.17 9.81
CA ALA A 103 4.30 3.30 10.20
C ALA A 103 4.20 3.60 11.70
N TYR A 104 3.26 4.46 12.07
CA TYR A 104 2.97 4.80 13.45
C TYR A 104 1.46 4.81 13.68
N VAL A 105 1.04 4.26 14.82
CA VAL A 105 -0.36 4.20 15.24
C VAL A 105 -0.58 5.23 16.36
N PRO A 106 -1.22 6.37 16.09
CA PRO A 106 -1.48 7.42 17.06
C PRO A 106 -2.72 7.09 17.91
N CYS A 107 -2.61 6.03 18.72
CA CYS A 107 -3.65 5.66 19.70
C CYS A 107 -3.03 5.12 20.99
N SER A 108 -3.06 5.89 22.06
CA SER A 108 -2.63 5.46 23.40
C SER A 108 -3.74 4.81 24.24
N GLY A 109 -4.97 4.74 23.74
CA GLY A 109 -6.11 4.15 24.45
C GLY A 109 -6.06 2.61 24.46
N SER A 110 -5.27 2.05 25.37
CA SER A 110 -5.27 0.61 25.71
C SER A 110 -6.63 0.15 26.24
N CYS A 111 -6.83 -1.16 26.38
CA CYS A 111 -8.04 -1.71 27.01
C CYS A 111 -8.30 -1.18 28.44
N ASP A 112 -7.25 -0.80 29.17
CA ASP A 112 -7.36 -0.33 30.55
C ASP A 112 -7.70 1.15 30.66
N THR A 113 -7.35 1.94 29.63
CA THR A 113 -7.46 3.40 29.66
C THR A 113 -8.64 3.92 28.84
N ALA A 114 -9.08 3.16 27.83
CA ALA A 114 -10.20 3.53 26.98
C ALA A 114 -11.51 2.92 27.47
N LYS A 115 -12.53 3.77 27.70
CA LYS A 115 -13.86 3.29 28.08
C LYS A 115 -14.51 2.54 26.91
N LEU A 116 -15.18 1.43 27.22
CA LEU A 116 -15.97 0.68 26.25
C LEU A 116 -17.38 1.27 26.14
N PHE A 117 -17.90 1.32 24.93
CA PHE A 117 -19.29 1.70 24.65
C PHE A 117 -20.20 0.47 24.63
N PHE A 118 -19.68 -0.68 24.17
CA PHE A 118 -20.34 -1.99 24.28
C PHE A 118 -19.28 -3.10 24.29
N GLU A 119 -19.68 -4.28 24.76
CA GLU A 119 -18.91 -5.51 24.64
C GLU A 119 -19.14 -6.14 23.27
N TYR A 120 -18.06 -6.43 22.55
CA TYR A 120 -18.13 -6.96 21.20
C TYR A 120 -17.95 -8.47 21.18
N GLU A 121 -19.03 -9.18 20.90
CA GLU A 121 -19.03 -10.60 20.56
C GLU A 121 -19.25 -10.77 19.06
N GLY A 122 -18.18 -11.12 18.35
CA GLY A 122 -18.20 -11.28 16.89
C GLY A 122 -16.82 -11.65 16.33
N PRO A 123 -16.70 -11.78 15.00
CA PRO A 123 -15.43 -12.10 14.36
C PRO A 123 -14.38 -11.02 14.68
N LYS A 124 -13.14 -11.43 14.97
CA LYS A 124 -12.02 -10.52 15.26
C LYS A 124 -11.54 -9.83 13.97
N ASP A 125 -12.36 -8.91 13.49
CA ASP A 125 -12.13 -8.10 12.31
C ASP A 125 -12.56 -6.64 12.53
N CYS A 126 -11.64 -5.70 12.29
CA CYS A 126 -11.87 -4.28 12.50
C CYS A 126 -12.98 -3.72 11.58
N VAL A 127 -13.12 -4.24 10.36
CA VAL A 127 -14.12 -3.79 9.38
C VAL A 127 -15.51 -4.27 9.82
N ALA A 128 -15.62 -5.51 10.31
CA ALA A 128 -16.85 -6.04 10.89
C ALA A 128 -17.29 -5.23 12.12
N ALA A 129 -16.34 -4.95 13.02
CA ALA A 129 -16.59 -4.15 14.22
C ALA A 129 -17.05 -2.72 13.93
N MET A 130 -16.64 -2.14 12.79
CA MET A 130 -17.09 -0.81 12.38
C MET A 130 -18.55 -0.74 11.98
N ARG A 131 -19.22 -1.86 11.72
CA ARG A 131 -20.64 -1.89 11.31
C ARG A 131 -21.61 -1.68 12.49
N PHE A 132 -21.09 -1.65 13.71
CA PHE A 132 -21.85 -1.40 14.93
C PHE A 132 -21.93 0.12 15.23
N GLY A 133 -22.92 0.54 16.02
CA GLY A 133 -23.34 1.93 16.16
C GLY A 133 -22.23 2.95 16.46
N ASN A 134 -21.21 2.60 17.25
CA ASN A 134 -20.10 3.50 17.58
C ASN A 134 -18.83 3.31 16.72
N LYS A 135 -18.97 2.62 15.57
CA LYS A 135 -17.86 2.28 14.67
C LYS A 135 -16.74 1.49 15.37
N GLY A 136 -17.05 0.74 16.42
CA GLY A 136 -16.09 -0.01 17.22
C GLY A 136 -16.51 -0.09 18.69
N PRO A 137 -15.92 -1.01 19.47
CA PRO A 137 -16.31 -1.28 20.86
C PRO A 137 -15.86 -0.19 21.84
N LYS A 138 -14.74 0.49 21.56
CA LYS A 138 -14.26 1.61 22.38
C LYS A 138 -15.14 2.84 22.16
N ALA A 139 -15.36 3.62 23.21
CA ALA A 139 -16.19 4.81 23.18
C ALA A 139 -15.62 5.91 22.26
N CYS A 140 -14.29 6.02 22.18
CA CYS A 140 -13.63 6.91 21.23
C CYS A 140 -13.77 6.38 19.79
N GLN A 141 -14.44 7.15 18.93
CA GLN A 141 -14.66 6.79 17.53
C GLN A 141 -13.39 6.82 16.68
N SER A 142 -12.33 7.51 17.11
CA SER A 142 -11.02 7.53 16.40
C SER A 142 -10.02 6.53 16.96
N SER A 143 -10.42 5.67 17.89
CA SER A 143 -9.51 4.73 18.54
C SER A 143 -9.17 3.51 17.67
N CYS A 144 -8.00 2.92 17.94
CA CYS A 144 -7.65 1.61 17.41
C CYS A 144 -8.58 0.55 18.04
N ILE A 145 -9.24 -0.24 17.19
CA ILE A 145 -10.16 -1.31 17.61
C ILE A 145 -9.41 -2.50 18.21
N GLY A 146 -8.20 -2.80 17.72
CA GLY A 146 -7.35 -3.86 18.26
C GLY A 146 -7.57 -5.26 17.69
N PHE A 147 -8.37 -5.45 16.63
CA PHE A 147 -8.62 -6.79 16.04
C PHE A 147 -7.62 -7.24 14.95
N GLY A 148 -6.57 -6.47 14.69
CA GLY A 148 -5.41 -6.97 13.96
C GLY A 148 -5.51 -7.07 12.43
N ASN A 149 -6.46 -6.38 11.77
CA ASN A 149 -6.48 -6.33 10.29
C ASN A 149 -5.15 -5.80 9.71
N CYS A 150 -4.55 -4.82 10.40
CA CYS A 150 -3.24 -4.28 10.06
C CYS A 150 -2.08 -5.29 10.29
N VAL A 151 -2.22 -6.20 11.25
CA VAL A 151 -1.28 -7.33 11.47
C VAL A 151 -1.38 -8.31 10.31
N ARG A 152 -2.59 -8.71 9.92
CA ARG A 152 -2.82 -9.61 8.77
C ARG A 152 -2.32 -9.02 7.44
N ALA A 153 -2.40 -7.71 7.28
CA ALA A 153 -1.91 -7.02 6.08
C ALA A 153 -0.38 -6.86 6.03
N CYS A 154 0.33 -7.06 7.15
CA CYS A 154 1.76 -6.82 7.21
C CYS A 154 2.56 -8.05 6.75
N GLN A 155 3.11 -8.00 5.55
CA GLN A 155 3.98 -9.06 5.00
C GLN A 155 5.36 -9.13 5.67
N PHE A 156 5.78 -8.07 6.37
CA PHE A 156 7.09 -7.93 7.00
C PHE A 156 7.10 -8.28 8.50
N GLY A 157 5.94 -8.65 9.07
CA GLY A 157 5.83 -8.96 10.50
C GLY A 157 6.11 -7.77 11.44
N ALA A 158 5.96 -6.53 10.96
CA ALA A 158 6.23 -5.33 11.74
C ALA A 158 5.07 -4.88 12.65
N MET A 159 3.87 -5.41 12.45
CA MET A 159 2.67 -5.02 13.21
C MET A 159 2.31 -6.08 14.24
N HIS A 160 1.98 -5.66 15.46
CA HIS A 160 1.51 -6.53 16.55
C HIS A 160 0.38 -5.84 17.34
N ILE A 161 -0.42 -6.60 18.07
CA ILE A 161 -1.44 -6.03 18.98
C ILE A 161 -0.94 -6.21 20.41
N GLU A 162 -0.82 -5.10 21.13
CA GLU A 162 -0.50 -5.07 22.56
C GLU A 162 -1.61 -4.31 23.30
N ASN A 163 -2.16 -4.91 24.35
CA ASN A 163 -3.21 -4.29 25.19
C ASN A 163 -4.36 -3.65 24.38
N GLY A 164 -4.79 -4.33 23.31
CA GLY A 164 -5.90 -3.90 22.45
C GLY A 164 -5.59 -2.72 21.52
N VAL A 165 -4.32 -2.41 21.29
CA VAL A 165 -3.86 -1.39 20.34
C VAL A 165 -2.80 -1.99 19.42
N ALA A 166 -2.78 -1.54 18.17
CA ALA A 166 -1.74 -1.93 17.22
C ALA A 166 -0.44 -1.17 17.49
N VAL A 167 0.64 -1.90 17.71
CA VAL A 167 2.00 -1.39 17.92
C VAL A 167 2.87 -1.80 16.73
N VAL A 168 3.84 -0.94 16.39
CA VAL A 168 4.71 -1.13 15.22
C VAL A 168 6.14 -1.33 15.68
N ASP A 169 6.74 -2.44 15.25
CA ASP A 169 8.18 -2.69 15.30
C ASP A 169 8.86 -1.82 14.23
N ARG A 170 9.56 -0.78 14.68
CA ARG A 170 10.22 0.19 13.80
C ARG A 170 11.44 -0.39 13.07
N GLU A 171 12.00 -1.50 13.54
CA GLU A 171 13.15 -2.13 12.91
C GLU A 171 12.72 -2.92 11.68
N LYS A 172 11.63 -3.68 11.80
CA LYS A 172 11.06 -4.48 10.69
C LYS A 172 10.19 -3.67 9.72
N CYS A 173 9.72 -2.50 10.12
CA CYS A 173 8.84 -1.70 9.27
C CYS A 173 9.59 -1.11 8.06
N THR A 174 9.10 -1.40 6.86
CA THR A 174 9.60 -0.88 5.58
C THR A 174 8.78 0.30 5.04
N ALA A 175 7.85 0.83 5.84
CA ALA A 175 6.93 1.91 5.42
C ALA A 175 6.17 1.66 4.10
N CYS A 176 5.80 0.41 3.82
CA CYS A 176 4.96 0.05 2.66
C CYS A 176 3.51 0.57 2.76
N MET A 177 3.05 0.95 3.96
CA MET A 177 1.72 1.47 4.27
C MET A 177 0.53 0.53 3.96
N ALA A 178 0.77 -0.76 3.69
CA ALA A 178 -0.30 -1.75 3.56
C ALA A 178 -1.20 -1.82 4.81
N CYS A 179 -0.61 -1.65 5.99
CA CYS A 179 -1.34 -1.59 7.25
C CYS A 179 -2.30 -0.39 7.34
N ALA A 180 -1.93 0.77 6.78
CA ALA A 180 -2.77 1.95 6.76
C ALA A 180 -4.00 1.73 5.86
N SER A 181 -3.81 1.16 4.67
CA SER A 181 -4.90 0.79 3.77
C SER A 181 -5.86 -0.23 4.40
N ALA A 182 -5.33 -1.20 5.15
CA ALA A 182 -6.13 -2.20 5.85
C ALA A 182 -6.84 -1.66 7.11
N CYS A 183 -6.47 -0.47 7.61
CA CYS A 183 -7.05 0.11 8.80
C CYS A 183 -8.38 0.82 8.46
N PRO A 184 -9.54 0.33 8.89
CA PRO A 184 -10.81 0.94 8.53
C PRO A 184 -11.03 2.32 9.19
N LYS A 185 -10.29 2.60 10.27
CA LYS A 185 -10.25 3.91 10.93
C LYS A 185 -9.30 4.91 10.26
N GLN A 186 -8.43 4.43 9.35
CA GLN A 186 -7.42 5.24 8.67
C GLN A 186 -6.53 6.04 9.64
N ILE A 187 -6.24 5.48 10.84
CA ILE A 187 -5.49 6.17 11.89
C ILE A 187 -3.97 6.06 11.74
N ILE A 188 -3.48 5.07 10.99
CA ILE A 188 -2.04 4.82 10.84
C ILE A 188 -1.42 5.89 9.94
N GLN A 189 -0.27 6.42 10.34
CA GLN A 189 0.44 7.48 9.62
C GLN A 189 1.91 7.12 9.39
N LYS A 190 2.48 7.71 8.33
CA LYS A 190 3.91 7.61 8.02
C LYS A 190 4.67 8.67 8.81
N VAL A 191 5.69 8.26 9.56
CA VAL A 191 6.54 9.17 10.34
C VAL A 191 8.01 8.88 10.07
N PRO A 192 8.90 9.89 10.13
CA PRO A 192 10.34 9.66 10.12
C PRO A 192 10.77 8.77 11.28
N TYR A 193 11.71 7.86 11.03
CA TYR A 193 12.25 6.94 12.05
C TYR A 193 12.89 7.71 13.22
N GLU A 194 13.60 8.80 12.92
CA GLU A 194 14.29 9.64 13.91
C GLU A 194 13.37 10.61 14.67
N GLN A 195 12.09 10.71 14.29
CA GLN A 195 11.17 11.62 14.97
C GLN A 195 10.98 11.18 16.43
N ARG A 196 11.51 11.99 17.36
CA ARG A 196 11.47 11.71 18.81
C ARG A 196 10.10 11.94 19.42
N VAL A 197 9.40 12.99 18.98
CA VAL A 197 8.11 13.40 19.54
C VAL A 197 6.99 12.97 18.59
N LEU A 198 6.15 12.05 19.05
CA LEU A 198 4.99 11.56 18.32
C LEU A 198 3.74 11.75 19.17
N VAL A 199 2.68 12.28 18.55
CA VAL A 199 1.40 12.50 19.24
C VAL A 199 0.67 11.16 19.37
N GLY A 200 0.49 10.70 20.61
CA GLY A 200 -0.11 9.41 20.94
C GLY A 200 -1.62 9.32 20.73
N CYS A 201 -2.32 10.43 20.54
CA CYS A 201 -3.77 10.47 20.39
C CYS A 201 -4.18 11.15 19.08
N ARG A 202 -5.01 10.47 18.29
CA ARG A 202 -5.63 10.99 17.05
C ARG A 202 -7.11 11.38 17.22
N SER A 203 -7.62 11.46 18.45
CA SER A 203 -8.98 11.99 18.65
C SER A 203 -9.04 13.43 18.14
N ASN A 204 -10.07 13.72 17.34
CA ASN A 204 -10.39 15.08 16.89
C ASN A 204 -11.43 15.74 17.82
N ASP A 205 -11.80 15.07 18.91
CA ASP A 205 -12.74 15.61 19.88
C ASP A 205 -12.05 16.72 20.69
N LYS A 206 -12.86 17.58 21.33
CA LYS A 206 -12.31 18.55 22.28
C LYS A 206 -11.64 17.79 23.42
N GLY A 207 -10.47 18.22 23.89
CA GLY A 207 -9.71 17.48 24.92
C GLY A 207 -10.51 17.15 26.19
N ALA A 208 -11.46 18.00 26.60
CA ALA A 208 -12.38 17.70 27.70
C ALA A 208 -13.32 16.51 27.43
N GLN A 209 -13.73 16.29 26.19
CA GLN A 209 -14.46 15.10 25.77
C GLN A 209 -13.54 13.90 25.61
N THR A 210 -12.34 14.08 25.04
CA THR A 210 -11.35 13.00 24.90
C THR A 210 -11.01 12.38 26.26
N ARG A 211 -10.75 13.20 27.29
CA ARG A 211 -10.49 12.75 28.67
C ARG A 211 -11.68 12.10 29.35
N LYS A 212 -12.91 12.42 28.93
CA LYS A 212 -14.09 11.70 29.41
C LYS A 212 -14.17 10.29 28.85
N LEU A 213 -13.65 10.07 27.64
CA LEU A 213 -13.70 8.79 26.92
C LEU A 213 -12.47 7.92 27.16
N CYS A 214 -11.31 8.51 27.41
CA CYS A 214 -10.03 7.82 27.57
C CYS A 214 -9.08 8.60 28.47
N ASP A 215 -8.49 7.93 29.45
CA ASP A 215 -7.60 8.58 30.44
C ASP A 215 -6.24 8.98 29.82
N ALA A 216 -5.85 8.33 28.71
CA ALA A 216 -4.64 8.66 27.96
C ALA A 216 -4.77 9.89 27.02
N GLY A 217 -5.87 10.65 27.10
CA GLY A 217 -6.29 11.67 26.13
C GLY A 217 -6.13 13.14 26.53
#